data_AF-A0A2G6G281-F1
#
_entry.id   AF-A0A2G6G281-F1
#
_cell.length_a   1.000
_cell.length_b   1.000
_cell.length_c   1.000
_cell.angle_alpha   90.00
_cell.angle_beta   90.00
_cell.angle_gamma   90.00
#
_symmetry.space_group_name_H-M   'P 1'
#
loop_
_entity.id
_entity.type
_entity.pdbx_description
1 polymer ?
#
loop_
_entity_poly.entity_id
_entity_poly.type
_entity_poly.pdbx_seq_one_letter_code
_entity_poly.pdbx_strand_id
1 'polypeptide(L)'
;MSILGRYVLVWVVAVLTLMLATSLLPGFRLDTSRPGSWLAVLAVPVIFAVGLIVLRPLLVLATLPLNGLTLGLPSLLFNGLILYLAAKTQPAFIIENYGDALLGIFVMTAISTGITAWLGLDEAYPFFQSIIHRYGRRFGPRLSRKPLRGLLILQIDGLAKDHLETALQRGRMPTISALLARKSHQLHGWHCGVPSNTPAVQAGMLYGERWNVPGYRWFDRQAQKMRVVSRPDDLRILEERAASRGTPLLAGGSCINSFMSGGAAKRLMTVSAVGEDTSKRRKGEQADFNLFFLSPYAYTKAVLDTAYDFFAGLFLAVVGQLDRSRPRLKWSFKRIAQRSVANAFLRNLSFFWLKQDMVRGVPIIYSNFVGYDDVAHYSGPETREAQQSLAAFDRRLRQLTRRAQRGSPIRYEVVLLSDHGQTPSVPFRIRY
;
A
#
# COMPACT_ATOMS: atom_id res chain seq x y z
N MET A 1 -0.38 -25.68 -8.19
CA MET A 1 1.10 -25.68 -8.27
C MET A 1 1.66 -26.01 -6.90
N SER A 2 2.49 -27.04 -6.79
CA SER A 2 3.19 -27.38 -5.54
C SER A 2 4.14 -26.25 -5.12
N ILE A 3 4.51 -26.20 -3.84
CA ILE A 3 5.47 -25.20 -3.31
C ILE A 3 6.79 -25.29 -4.06
N LEU A 4 7.27 -26.51 -4.34
CA LEU A 4 8.49 -26.76 -5.11
C LEU A 4 8.40 -26.20 -6.53
N GLY A 5 7.29 -26.44 -7.24
CA GLY A 5 7.07 -25.90 -8.57
C GLY A 5 7.09 -24.37 -8.60
N ARG A 6 6.63 -23.71 -7.52
CA ARG A 6 6.70 -22.24 -7.41
C ARG A 6 8.13 -21.74 -7.24
N TYR A 7 8.95 -22.40 -6.42
CA TYR A 7 10.35 -22.03 -6.27
C TYR A 7 11.14 -22.20 -7.57
N VAL A 8 10.91 -23.32 -8.27
CA VAL A 8 11.55 -23.56 -9.58
C VAL A 8 11.13 -22.47 -10.57
N LEU A 9 9.84 -22.15 -10.65
CA LEU A 9 9.36 -21.11 -11.57
C LEU A 9 9.97 -19.73 -11.26
N VAL A 10 10.03 -19.34 -9.98
CA VAL A 10 10.64 -18.07 -9.56
C VAL A 10 12.13 -18.05 -9.87
N TRP A 11 12.83 -19.16 -9.67
CA TRP A 11 14.24 -19.30 -10.03
C TRP A 11 14.47 -19.20 -11.54
N VAL A 12 13.64 -19.88 -12.36
CA VAL A 12 13.71 -19.76 -13.83
C VAL A 12 13.49 -18.31 -14.27
N VAL A 13 12.48 -17.63 -13.70
CA VAL A 13 12.25 -16.21 -13.98
C VAL A 13 13.47 -15.38 -13.60
N ALA A 14 14.10 -15.64 -12.45
CA ALA A 14 15.28 -14.91 -12.01
C ALA A 14 16.49 -15.13 -12.94
N VAL A 15 16.72 -16.36 -13.41
CA VAL A 15 17.75 -16.70 -14.40
C VAL A 15 17.52 -15.95 -15.72
N LEU A 16 16.30 -16.05 -16.28
CA LEU A 16 15.96 -15.37 -17.54
C LEU A 16 16.13 -13.85 -17.43
N THR A 17 15.77 -13.32 -16.28
CA THR A 17 15.88 -11.89 -15.97
C THR A 17 17.34 -11.46 -15.85
N LEU A 18 18.21 -12.28 -15.24
CA LEU A 18 19.65 -12.02 -15.15
C LEU A 18 20.30 -12.07 -16.53
N MET A 19 19.94 -13.04 -17.37
CA MET A 19 20.41 -13.11 -18.75
C MET A 19 19.96 -11.89 -19.57
N LEU A 20 18.71 -11.48 -19.41
CA LEU A 20 18.23 -10.26 -20.07
C LEU A 20 18.99 -9.02 -19.57
N ALA A 21 19.28 -8.93 -18.28
CA ALA A 21 20.11 -7.85 -17.73
C ALA A 21 21.53 -7.83 -18.33
N THR A 22 22.17 -8.98 -18.56
CA THR A 22 23.47 -9.04 -19.27
C THR A 22 23.42 -8.55 -20.71
N SER A 23 22.25 -8.62 -21.36
CA SER A 23 22.09 -8.11 -22.72
C SER A 23 21.73 -6.62 -22.79
N LEU A 24 21.10 -6.09 -21.72
CA LEU A 24 20.61 -4.71 -21.68
C LEU A 24 21.60 -3.74 -21.01
N LEU A 25 22.40 -4.22 -20.06
CA LEU A 25 23.25 -3.38 -19.23
C LEU A 25 24.73 -3.61 -19.57
N PRO A 26 25.47 -2.56 -20.00
CA PRO A 26 26.87 -2.71 -20.40
C PRO A 26 27.78 -3.15 -19.24
N GLY A 27 27.41 -2.81 -17.99
CA GLY A 27 28.13 -3.20 -16.79
C GLY A 27 27.89 -4.65 -16.34
N PHE A 28 27.05 -5.43 -17.03
CA PHE A 28 26.77 -6.84 -16.75
C PHE A 28 27.39 -7.72 -17.83
N ARG A 29 28.49 -8.41 -17.52
CA ARG A 29 29.19 -9.24 -18.49
C ARG A 29 29.27 -10.68 -18.02
N LEU A 30 28.98 -11.60 -18.93
CA LEU A 30 29.21 -13.02 -18.74
C LEU A 30 30.42 -13.41 -19.59
N ASP A 31 31.51 -13.81 -18.92
CA ASP A 31 32.70 -14.31 -19.60
C ASP A 31 32.47 -15.77 -20.01
N THR A 32 32.06 -15.97 -21.26
CA THR A 32 31.77 -17.30 -21.84
C THR A 32 33.04 -18.12 -22.08
N SER A 33 34.22 -17.50 -22.07
CA SER A 33 35.50 -18.18 -22.25
C SER A 33 35.94 -18.99 -21.02
N ARG A 34 35.37 -18.69 -19.85
CA ARG A 34 35.69 -19.40 -18.60
C ARG A 34 34.87 -20.70 -18.48
N PRO A 35 35.51 -21.81 -18.09
CA PRO A 35 34.78 -23.04 -17.79
C PRO A 35 33.81 -22.80 -16.62
N GLY A 36 32.55 -23.24 -16.79
CA GLY A 36 31.50 -23.04 -15.77
C GLY A 36 30.72 -21.72 -15.88
N SER A 37 30.84 -20.97 -16.98
CA SER A 37 30.05 -19.75 -17.22
C SER A 37 28.54 -19.96 -17.11
N TRP A 38 28.02 -21.09 -17.61
CA TRP A 38 26.62 -21.46 -17.45
C TRP A 38 26.24 -21.76 -15.99
N LEU A 39 27.14 -22.35 -15.19
CA LEU A 39 26.92 -22.58 -13.76
C LEU A 39 26.78 -21.25 -13.01
N ALA A 40 27.57 -20.23 -13.38
CA ALA A 40 27.45 -18.90 -12.78
C ALA A 40 26.06 -18.29 -13.01
N VAL A 41 25.51 -18.40 -14.22
CA VAL A 41 24.15 -17.91 -14.55
C VAL A 41 23.08 -18.60 -13.70
N LEU A 42 23.25 -19.89 -13.40
CA LEU A 42 22.33 -20.66 -12.57
C LEU A 42 22.51 -20.39 -11.07
N ALA A 43 23.76 -20.19 -10.63
CA ALA A 43 24.15 -20.05 -9.23
C ALA A 43 23.91 -18.64 -8.69
N VAL A 44 24.20 -17.58 -9.45
CA VAL A 44 24.04 -16.18 -8.98
C VAL A 44 22.64 -15.90 -8.43
N PRO A 45 21.53 -16.28 -9.11
CA PRO A 45 20.18 -16.08 -8.57
C PRO A 45 19.94 -16.83 -7.25
N VAL A 46 20.52 -18.02 -7.08
CA VAL A 46 20.40 -18.81 -5.85
C VAL A 46 21.18 -18.14 -4.72
N ILE A 47 22.44 -17.76 -4.97
CA ILE A 47 23.30 -17.09 -3.99
C ILE A 47 22.68 -15.75 -3.57
N PHE A 48 22.15 -14.99 -4.53
CA PHE A 48 21.41 -13.76 -4.27
C PHE A 48 20.18 -14.01 -3.38
N ALA A 49 19.37 -15.03 -3.70
CA ALA A 49 18.19 -15.38 -2.90
C ALA A 49 18.56 -15.82 -1.47
N VAL A 50 19.61 -16.62 -1.31
CA VAL A 50 20.14 -17.03 -0.01
C VAL A 50 20.66 -15.83 0.77
N GLY A 51 21.44 -14.96 0.13
CA GLY A 51 21.93 -13.71 0.72
C GLY A 51 20.79 -12.82 1.21
N LEU A 52 19.71 -12.70 0.44
CA LEU A 52 18.49 -12.00 0.88
C LEU A 52 17.84 -12.68 2.08
N ILE A 53 17.74 -14.00 2.11
CA ILE A 53 17.12 -14.72 3.25
C ILE A 53 17.94 -14.52 4.53
N VAL A 54 19.27 -14.58 4.44
CA VAL A 54 20.17 -14.52 5.60
C VAL A 54 20.38 -13.09 6.09
N LEU A 55 20.68 -12.16 5.18
CA LEU A 55 21.11 -10.80 5.55
C LEU A 55 19.93 -9.86 5.80
N ARG A 56 18.78 -10.07 5.15
CA ARG A 56 17.64 -9.13 5.22
C ARG A 56 17.09 -8.91 6.63
N PRO A 57 16.97 -9.92 7.52
CA PRO A 57 16.55 -9.67 8.90
C PRO A 57 17.43 -8.64 9.63
N LEU A 58 18.76 -8.77 9.47
CA LEU A 58 19.74 -7.84 10.03
C LEU A 58 19.61 -6.46 9.38
N LEU A 59 19.44 -6.42 8.07
CA LEU A 59 19.30 -5.18 7.31
C LEU A 59 18.07 -4.40 7.72
N VAL A 60 16.92 -5.06 7.84
CA VAL A 60 15.70 -4.39 8.28
C VAL A 60 15.95 -3.82 9.66
N LEU A 61 16.41 -4.61 10.64
CA LEU A 61 16.73 -4.13 11.98
C LEU A 61 17.65 -2.89 11.98
N ALA A 62 18.72 -2.89 11.20
CA ALA A 62 19.65 -1.78 11.10
C ALA A 62 19.06 -0.53 10.40
N THR A 63 18.20 -0.74 9.40
CA THR A 63 17.65 0.34 8.57
C THR A 63 16.25 0.76 8.98
N LEU A 64 15.65 0.16 10.00
CA LEU A 64 14.26 0.38 10.40
C LEU A 64 13.85 1.86 10.59
N PRO A 65 14.59 2.68 11.36
CA PRO A 65 14.21 4.08 11.53
C PRO A 65 14.26 4.84 10.19
N LEU A 66 15.21 4.47 9.33
CA LEU A 66 15.38 5.08 8.02
C LEU A 66 14.36 4.58 7.01
N ASN A 67 14.01 3.29 6.99
CA ASN A 67 13.08 2.70 6.03
C ASN A 67 11.69 3.34 6.10
N GLY A 68 11.23 3.71 7.29
CA GLY A 68 9.97 4.45 7.44
C GLY A 68 10.04 5.87 6.89
N LEU A 69 11.17 6.56 7.08
CA LEU A 69 11.39 7.93 6.62
C LEU A 69 11.67 8.04 5.11
N THR A 70 12.44 7.08 4.58
CA THR A 70 12.96 7.09 3.21
C THR A 70 12.22 6.11 2.30
N LEU A 71 11.06 5.61 2.73
CA LEU A 71 10.24 4.63 2.00
C LEU A 71 11.04 3.39 1.54
N GLY A 72 11.98 2.95 2.38
CA GLY A 72 12.81 1.76 2.15
C GLY A 72 13.96 1.91 1.16
N LEU A 73 14.33 3.13 0.72
CA LEU A 73 15.54 3.37 -0.08
C LEU A 73 16.78 2.56 0.37
N PRO A 74 17.11 2.46 1.69
CA PRO A 74 18.19 1.61 2.17
C PRO A 74 18.04 0.15 1.74
N SER A 75 16.83 -0.40 1.81
CA SER A 75 16.57 -1.78 1.39
C SER A 75 16.85 -2.01 -0.10
N LEU A 76 16.62 -1.01 -0.97
CA LEU A 76 16.96 -1.11 -2.39
C LEU A 76 18.48 -1.11 -2.58
N LEU A 77 19.19 -0.20 -1.90
CA LEU A 77 20.65 -0.13 -1.93
C LEU A 77 21.27 -1.46 -1.48
N PHE A 78 20.79 -2.00 -0.36
CA PHE A 78 21.26 -3.28 0.13
C PHE A 78 20.97 -4.47 -0.80
N ASN A 79 19.84 -4.49 -1.50
CA ASN A 79 19.60 -5.54 -2.50
C ASN A 79 20.64 -5.46 -3.63
N GLY A 80 21.01 -4.24 -4.08
CA GLY A 80 22.11 -4.06 -5.02
C GLY A 80 23.44 -4.56 -4.47
N LEU A 81 23.69 -4.33 -3.17
CA LEU A 81 24.92 -4.80 -2.51
C LEU A 81 24.98 -6.33 -2.47
N ILE A 82 23.87 -7.00 -2.11
CA ILE A 82 23.80 -8.46 -2.09
C ILE A 82 24.01 -9.03 -3.50
N LEU A 83 23.45 -8.40 -4.54
CA LEU A 83 23.67 -8.82 -5.93
C LEU A 83 25.15 -8.64 -6.33
N TYR A 84 25.75 -7.51 -5.98
CA TYR A 84 27.17 -7.24 -6.24
C TYR A 84 28.08 -8.25 -5.55
N LEU A 85 27.80 -8.60 -4.30
CA LEU A 85 28.55 -9.62 -3.56
C LEU A 85 28.31 -11.02 -4.14
N ALA A 86 27.08 -11.35 -4.53
CA ALA A 86 26.77 -12.63 -5.17
C ALA A 86 27.54 -12.80 -6.49
N ALA A 87 27.61 -11.75 -7.32
CA ALA A 87 28.41 -11.75 -8.53
C ALA A 87 29.90 -11.97 -8.25
N LYS A 88 30.47 -11.33 -7.22
CA LYS A 88 31.88 -11.53 -6.84
C LYS A 88 32.24 -12.98 -6.45
N THR A 89 31.26 -13.78 -6.02
CA THR A 89 31.50 -15.20 -5.73
C THR A 89 31.68 -16.06 -6.99
N GLN A 90 31.26 -15.56 -8.16
CA GLN A 90 31.27 -16.28 -9.42
C GLN A 90 32.24 -15.61 -10.41
N PRO A 91 33.43 -16.18 -10.66
CA PRO A 91 34.44 -15.56 -11.52
C PRO A 91 33.97 -15.31 -12.96
N ALA A 92 33.01 -16.08 -13.46
CA ALA A 92 32.50 -15.92 -14.82
C ALA A 92 31.47 -14.79 -14.98
N PHE A 93 30.96 -14.23 -13.87
CA PHE A 93 29.94 -13.18 -13.90
C PHE A 93 30.50 -11.87 -13.35
N ILE A 94 30.63 -10.88 -14.23
CA ILE A 94 31.29 -9.60 -13.91
C ILE A 94 30.23 -8.50 -13.83
N ILE A 95 30.19 -7.84 -12.68
CA ILE A 95 29.52 -6.55 -12.51
C ILE A 95 30.61 -5.50 -12.27
N GLU A 96 30.73 -4.53 -13.19
CA GLU A 96 31.87 -3.59 -13.20
C GLU A 96 31.95 -2.73 -11.93
N ASN A 97 30.82 -2.18 -11.49
CA ASN A 97 30.75 -1.37 -10.28
C ASN A 97 29.43 -1.55 -9.51
N TYR A 98 29.36 -0.97 -8.32
CA TYR A 98 28.16 -1.04 -7.48
C TYR A 98 26.95 -0.29 -8.10
N GLY A 99 27.19 0.77 -8.86
CA GLY A 99 26.14 1.50 -9.57
C GLY A 99 25.42 0.64 -10.61
N ASP A 100 26.18 -0.18 -11.34
CA ASP A 100 25.63 -1.16 -12.28
C ASP A 100 24.81 -2.20 -11.53
N ALA A 101 25.29 -2.72 -10.38
CA ALA A 101 24.51 -3.64 -9.55
C ALA A 101 23.16 -3.04 -9.12
N LEU A 102 23.12 -1.73 -8.82
CA LEU A 102 21.88 -1.01 -8.48
C LEU A 102 20.93 -0.88 -9.67
N LEU A 103 21.46 -0.55 -10.84
CA LEU A 103 20.66 -0.48 -12.06
C LEU A 103 20.13 -1.87 -12.45
N GLY A 104 21.00 -2.88 -12.36
CA GLY A 104 20.69 -4.29 -12.57
C GLY A 104 19.60 -4.78 -11.65
N ILE A 105 19.71 -4.56 -10.34
CA ILE A 105 18.64 -5.00 -9.43
C ILE A 105 17.32 -4.30 -9.74
N PHE A 106 17.33 -3.02 -10.12
CA PHE A 106 16.11 -2.30 -10.51
C PHE A 106 15.47 -2.88 -11.78
N VAL A 107 16.25 -3.08 -12.84
CA VAL A 107 15.79 -3.66 -14.12
C VAL A 107 15.30 -5.08 -13.92
N MET A 108 16.10 -5.92 -13.26
CA MET A 108 15.74 -7.31 -12.99
C MET A 108 14.44 -7.40 -12.19
N THR A 109 14.31 -6.53 -11.19
CA THR A 109 13.12 -6.43 -10.36
C THR A 109 11.88 -6.01 -11.15
N ALA A 110 12.00 -5.03 -12.05
CA ALA A 110 10.91 -4.58 -12.90
C ALA A 110 10.41 -5.72 -13.82
N ILE A 111 11.33 -6.42 -14.49
CA ILE A 111 11.04 -7.57 -15.35
C ILE A 111 10.37 -8.69 -14.55
N SER A 112 11.00 -9.11 -13.44
CA SER A 112 10.49 -10.19 -12.60
C SER A 112 9.09 -9.86 -12.07
N THR A 113 8.83 -8.62 -11.67
CA THR A 113 7.51 -8.18 -11.19
C THR A 113 6.47 -8.19 -12.30
N GLY A 114 6.84 -7.75 -13.50
CA GLY A 114 5.97 -7.81 -14.68
C GLY A 114 5.58 -9.24 -15.05
N ILE A 115 6.57 -10.15 -15.15
CA ILE A 115 6.35 -11.57 -15.44
C ILE A 115 5.49 -12.20 -14.34
N THR A 116 5.82 -11.94 -13.08
CA THR A 116 5.11 -12.47 -11.93
C THR A 116 3.66 -11.95 -11.87
N ALA A 117 3.44 -10.69 -12.22
CA ALA A 117 2.10 -10.10 -12.33
C ALA A 117 1.30 -10.70 -13.48
N TRP A 118 1.93 -10.92 -14.65
CA TRP A 118 1.31 -11.54 -15.82
C TRP A 118 0.90 -13.00 -15.56
N LEU A 119 1.78 -13.77 -14.91
CA LEU A 119 1.51 -15.14 -14.50
C LEU A 119 0.51 -15.25 -13.33
N GLY A 120 0.06 -14.12 -12.76
CA GLY A 120 -0.81 -14.11 -11.59
C GLY A 120 -0.18 -14.75 -10.35
N LEU A 121 1.16 -14.82 -10.31
CA LEU A 121 1.92 -15.38 -9.21
C LEU A 121 2.05 -14.31 -8.12
N ASP A 122 0.98 -14.09 -7.35
CA ASP A 122 0.97 -13.06 -6.31
C ASP A 122 1.99 -13.29 -5.16
N GLU A 123 2.74 -14.40 -5.17
CA GLU A 123 3.46 -14.95 -4.02
C GLU A 123 4.81 -15.56 -4.41
N ALA A 124 5.76 -14.73 -4.84
CA ALA A 124 7.08 -15.19 -5.32
C ALA A 124 7.96 -15.85 -4.25
N TYR A 125 7.66 -15.70 -2.96
CA TYR A 125 8.50 -16.28 -1.87
C TYR A 125 7.66 -17.00 -0.79
N PRO A 126 7.39 -18.30 -0.96
CA PRO A 126 6.66 -19.11 0.02
C PRO A 126 7.31 -19.16 1.42
N PHE A 127 8.64 -19.03 1.52
CA PHE A 127 9.38 -19.03 2.78
C PHE A 127 9.09 -17.81 3.64
N PHE A 128 9.15 -16.61 3.03
CA PHE A 128 8.77 -15.40 3.76
C PHE A 128 7.30 -15.44 4.14
N GLN A 129 6.43 -16.06 3.34
CA GLN A 129 5.05 -16.27 3.76
C GLN A 129 4.94 -17.18 4.99
N SER A 130 5.64 -18.31 5.05
CA SER A 130 5.54 -19.20 6.21
C SER A 130 6.06 -18.52 7.49
N ILE A 131 7.11 -17.72 7.39
CA ILE A 131 7.63 -16.89 8.47
C ILE A 131 6.63 -15.79 8.85
N ILE A 132 6.12 -15.03 7.89
CA ILE A 132 5.12 -13.97 8.12
C ILE A 132 3.84 -14.58 8.72
N HIS A 133 3.42 -15.77 8.30
CA HIS A 133 2.29 -16.48 8.89
C HIS A 133 2.58 -16.92 10.34
N ARG A 134 3.76 -17.48 10.62
CA ARG A 134 4.14 -17.97 11.95
C ARG A 134 4.36 -16.83 12.95
N TYR A 135 5.15 -15.84 12.59
CA TYR A 135 5.42 -14.66 13.43
C TYR A 135 4.24 -13.69 13.46
N GLY A 136 3.55 -13.51 12.33
CA GLY A 136 2.34 -12.69 12.25
C GLY A 136 1.29 -13.17 13.24
N ARG A 137 1.04 -14.48 13.37
CA ARG A 137 0.09 -15.03 14.36
C ARG A 137 0.46 -14.73 15.82
N ARG A 138 1.75 -14.59 16.14
CA ARG A 138 2.24 -14.34 17.52
C ARG A 138 2.01 -12.90 17.99
N PHE A 139 2.01 -11.94 17.06
CA PHE A 139 1.96 -10.51 17.35
C PHE A 139 0.60 -9.84 17.05
N GLY A 140 -0.41 -10.63 16.66
CA GLY A 140 -1.77 -10.11 16.45
C GLY A 140 -2.50 -9.76 17.75
N PRO A 141 -3.62 -9.02 17.68
CA PRO A 141 -4.50 -8.78 18.83
C PRO A 141 -4.88 -10.11 19.49
N ARG A 142 -4.67 -10.23 20.81
CA ARG A 142 -5.08 -11.41 21.57
C ARG A 142 -6.58 -11.31 21.85
N LEU A 143 -7.36 -12.15 21.20
CA LEU A 143 -8.80 -12.26 21.44
C LEU A 143 -9.04 -13.38 22.45
N SER A 144 -9.92 -13.14 23.41
CA SER A 144 -10.39 -14.16 24.37
C SER A 144 -11.23 -15.25 23.68
N ARG A 145 -11.93 -14.91 22.59
CA ARG A 145 -12.70 -15.84 21.76
C ARG A 145 -12.62 -15.42 20.29
N LYS A 146 -12.30 -16.36 19.39
CA LYS A 146 -12.32 -16.08 17.95
C LYS A 146 -13.78 -16.11 17.47
N PRO A 147 -14.30 -15.03 16.86
CA PRO A 147 -15.66 -15.05 16.34
C PRO A 147 -15.74 -15.96 15.11
N LEU A 148 -16.93 -16.46 14.81
CA LEU A 148 -17.17 -17.27 13.59
C LEU A 148 -17.12 -16.42 12.31
N ARG A 149 -17.37 -15.11 12.44
CA ARG A 149 -17.42 -14.13 11.35
C ARG A 149 -16.69 -12.86 11.75
N GLY A 150 -16.06 -12.21 10.79
CA GLY A 150 -15.44 -10.90 10.95
C GLY A 150 -16.03 -9.86 10.00
N LEU A 151 -15.72 -8.61 10.25
CA LEU A 151 -16.13 -7.47 9.42
C LEU A 151 -14.90 -6.77 8.84
N LEU A 152 -14.87 -6.61 7.53
CA LEU A 152 -13.83 -5.90 6.79
C LEU A 152 -14.43 -4.65 6.16
N ILE A 153 -14.03 -3.49 6.66
CA ILE A 153 -14.51 -2.19 6.23
C ILE A 153 -13.41 -1.50 5.40
N LEU A 154 -13.69 -1.22 4.14
CA LEU A 154 -12.76 -0.53 3.23
C LEU A 154 -13.38 0.80 2.80
N GLN A 155 -12.76 1.90 3.22
CA GLN A 155 -13.16 3.23 2.81
C GLN A 155 -12.36 3.66 1.56
N ILE A 156 -13.06 4.08 0.51
CA ILE A 156 -12.48 4.80 -0.62
C ILE A 156 -12.80 6.28 -0.39
N ASP A 157 -11.77 7.04 -0.03
CA ASP A 157 -11.90 8.45 0.34
C ASP A 157 -12.42 9.27 -0.85
N GLY A 158 -13.36 10.18 -0.60
CA GLY A 158 -13.85 11.16 -1.59
C GLY A 158 -14.66 10.62 -2.78
N LEU A 159 -15.04 9.35 -2.79
CA LEU A 159 -15.75 8.74 -3.92
C LEU A 159 -17.27 8.99 -3.85
N ALA A 160 -17.80 9.88 -4.71
CA ALA A 160 -19.24 10.05 -4.84
C ALA A 160 -19.90 8.83 -5.51
N LYS A 161 -21.19 8.59 -5.20
CA LYS A 161 -21.97 7.51 -5.81
C LYS A 161 -21.98 7.61 -7.34
N ASP A 162 -22.27 8.79 -7.88
CA ASP A 162 -22.37 9.01 -9.33
C ASP A 162 -21.02 8.79 -10.04
N HIS A 163 -19.91 9.11 -9.37
CA HIS A 163 -18.56 8.86 -9.86
C HIS A 163 -18.22 7.36 -9.86
N LEU A 164 -18.69 6.61 -8.86
CA LEU A 164 -18.57 5.15 -8.83
C LEU A 164 -19.40 4.51 -9.95
N GLU A 165 -20.64 4.95 -10.15
CA GLU A 165 -21.50 4.45 -11.22
C GLU A 165 -20.86 4.71 -12.60
N THR A 166 -20.32 5.90 -12.81
CA THR A 166 -19.55 6.25 -14.02
C THR A 166 -18.32 5.35 -14.19
N ALA A 167 -17.58 5.06 -13.12
CA ALA A 167 -16.43 4.16 -13.15
C ALA A 167 -16.83 2.71 -13.51
N LEU A 168 -17.98 2.25 -13.01
CA LEU A 168 -18.55 0.93 -13.30
C LEU A 168 -19.01 0.84 -14.76
N GLN A 169 -19.73 1.83 -15.26
CA GLN A 169 -20.17 1.91 -16.67
C GLN A 169 -18.99 1.91 -17.63
N ARG A 170 -17.88 2.59 -17.27
CA ARG A 170 -16.63 2.61 -18.05
C ARG A 170 -15.77 1.35 -17.90
N GLY A 171 -16.26 0.31 -17.20
CA GLY A 171 -15.57 -0.96 -17.01
C GLY A 171 -14.28 -0.86 -16.17
N ARG A 172 -14.12 0.18 -15.35
CA ARG A 172 -12.88 0.43 -14.59
C ARG A 172 -12.80 -0.36 -13.28
N MET A 173 -13.94 -0.78 -12.74
CA MET A 173 -14.03 -1.52 -11.47
C MET A 173 -14.74 -2.88 -11.65
N PRO A 174 -14.13 -3.83 -12.37
CA PRO A 174 -14.76 -5.11 -12.72
C PRO A 174 -15.05 -6.00 -11.50
N THR A 175 -14.33 -5.84 -10.39
CA THR A 175 -14.56 -6.62 -9.18
C THR A 175 -15.81 -6.15 -8.46
N ILE A 176 -15.96 -4.83 -8.24
CA ILE A 176 -17.19 -4.27 -7.67
C ILE A 176 -18.39 -4.58 -8.59
N SER A 177 -18.23 -4.38 -9.90
CA SER A 177 -19.28 -4.72 -10.87
C SER A 177 -19.72 -6.19 -10.75
N ALA A 178 -18.78 -7.13 -10.63
CA ALA A 178 -19.09 -8.54 -10.43
C ALA A 178 -19.78 -8.83 -9.08
N LEU A 179 -19.44 -8.10 -8.01
CA LEU A 179 -20.08 -8.26 -6.69
C LEU A 179 -21.56 -7.83 -6.73
N LEU A 180 -21.85 -6.73 -7.43
CA LEU A 180 -23.19 -6.20 -7.64
C LEU A 180 -24.00 -7.12 -8.57
N ALA A 181 -23.42 -7.54 -9.70
CA ALA A 181 -24.07 -8.43 -10.66
C ALA A 181 -24.46 -9.79 -10.04
N ARG A 182 -23.63 -10.31 -9.13
CA ARG A 182 -23.91 -11.55 -8.37
C ARG A 182 -24.92 -11.35 -7.23
N LYS A 183 -25.42 -10.14 -7.01
CA LYS A 183 -26.29 -9.77 -5.88
C LYS A 183 -25.70 -10.10 -4.51
N SER A 184 -24.37 -10.21 -4.44
CA SER A 184 -23.67 -10.45 -3.17
C SER A 184 -23.54 -9.19 -2.33
N HIS A 185 -23.59 -8.03 -2.98
CA HIS A 185 -23.53 -6.69 -2.39
C HIS A 185 -24.58 -5.81 -3.06
N GLN A 186 -25.00 -4.76 -2.36
CA GLN A 186 -25.92 -3.74 -2.86
C GLN A 186 -25.26 -2.37 -2.76
N LEU A 187 -25.53 -1.50 -3.74
CA LEU A 187 -25.05 -0.13 -3.75
C LEU A 187 -26.08 0.78 -3.10
N HIS A 188 -25.71 1.45 -2.01
CA HIS A 188 -26.55 2.42 -1.32
C HIS A 188 -25.90 3.80 -1.37
N GLY A 189 -26.71 4.82 -1.69
CA GLY A 189 -26.34 6.21 -1.46
C GLY A 189 -26.61 6.57 0.00
N TRP A 190 -25.75 7.40 0.58
CA TRP A 190 -25.95 7.89 1.94
C TRP A 190 -25.46 9.34 2.07
N HIS A 191 -26.01 10.07 3.03
CA HIS A 191 -25.65 11.46 3.29
C HIS A 191 -24.61 11.53 4.42
N CYS A 192 -23.40 12.00 4.09
CA CYS A 192 -22.32 12.22 5.04
C CYS A 192 -22.58 13.38 6.03
N GLY A 193 -23.53 14.25 5.70
CA GLY A 193 -23.91 15.43 6.48
C GLY A 193 -22.86 16.55 6.40
N VAL A 194 -23.07 17.61 7.19
CA VAL A 194 -22.21 18.82 7.18
C VAL A 194 -21.42 18.96 8.50
N PRO A 195 -20.09 19.06 8.47
CA PRO A 195 -19.25 19.20 7.27
C PRO A 195 -18.97 17.85 6.60
N SER A 196 -18.97 17.84 5.26
CA SER A 196 -18.69 16.67 4.43
C SER A 196 -17.18 16.46 4.27
N ASN A 197 -16.49 16.16 5.37
CA ASN A 197 -15.05 15.89 5.37
C ASN A 197 -14.72 14.63 6.18
N THR A 198 -13.59 14.02 5.84
CA THR A 198 -13.10 12.78 6.43
C THR A 198 -13.13 12.74 7.97
N PRO A 199 -12.61 13.73 8.72
CA PRO A 199 -12.57 13.64 10.18
C PRO A 199 -13.97 13.67 10.82
N ALA A 200 -14.91 14.48 10.31
CA ALA A 200 -16.27 14.52 10.85
C ALA A 200 -17.03 13.24 10.56
N VAL A 201 -16.86 12.69 9.35
CA VAL A 201 -17.48 11.43 8.95
C VAL A 201 -16.90 10.25 9.71
N GLN A 202 -15.57 10.19 9.86
CA GLN A 202 -14.92 9.13 10.64
C GLN A 202 -15.32 9.20 12.11
N ALA A 203 -15.45 10.38 12.72
CA ALA A 203 -15.95 10.51 14.08
C ALA A 203 -17.36 9.90 14.22
N GLY A 204 -18.29 10.32 13.36
CA GLY A 204 -19.65 9.80 13.35
C GLY A 204 -19.73 8.29 13.08
N MET A 205 -18.95 7.78 12.13
CA MET A 205 -18.96 6.36 11.77
C MET A 205 -18.28 5.47 12.82
N LEU A 206 -17.12 5.90 13.33
CA LEU A 206 -16.29 5.07 14.22
C LEU A 206 -16.68 5.16 15.69
N TYR A 207 -17.34 6.25 16.10
CA TYR A 207 -17.74 6.48 17.48
C TYR A 207 -19.25 6.68 17.66
N GLY A 208 -20.01 6.93 16.59
CA GLY A 208 -21.42 7.31 16.70
C GLY A 208 -21.64 8.75 17.12
N GLU A 209 -20.58 9.56 17.22
CA GLU A 209 -20.64 10.96 17.65
C GLU A 209 -19.77 11.85 16.74
N ARG A 210 -20.34 12.95 16.28
CA ARG A 210 -19.71 13.95 15.39
C ARG A 210 -19.80 15.37 15.92
N TRP A 211 -20.36 15.55 17.11
CA TRP A 211 -20.55 16.84 17.74
C TRP A 211 -19.22 17.58 17.88
N ASN A 212 -19.21 18.84 17.42
CA ASN A 212 -18.06 19.72 17.50
C ASN A 212 -16.78 19.12 16.86
N VAL A 213 -16.96 18.48 15.70
CA VAL A 213 -15.88 18.17 14.74
C VAL A 213 -15.98 19.19 13.59
N PRO A 214 -15.36 20.37 13.74
CA PRO A 214 -15.60 21.53 12.86
C PRO A 214 -15.06 21.36 11.45
N GLY A 215 -14.03 20.54 11.27
CA GLY A 215 -13.52 20.13 9.97
C GLY A 215 -12.01 19.98 9.92
N TYR A 216 -11.42 20.09 8.72
CA TYR A 216 -9.98 19.83 8.53
C TYR A 216 -9.07 20.83 9.25
N ARG A 217 -9.49 22.10 9.32
CA ARG A 217 -8.82 23.20 10.04
C ARG A 217 -9.86 24.00 10.80
N TRP A 218 -9.52 24.42 12.01
CA TRP A 218 -10.40 25.28 12.80
C TRP A 218 -9.59 26.15 13.76
N PHE A 219 -10.18 27.27 14.18
CA PHE A 219 -9.62 28.09 15.24
C PHE A 219 -10.20 27.64 16.58
N ASP A 220 -9.34 27.20 17.48
CA ASP A 220 -9.70 26.92 18.86
C ASP A 220 -9.65 28.22 19.66
N ARG A 221 -10.82 28.74 20.02
CA ARG A 221 -10.95 29.99 20.79
C ARG A 221 -10.42 29.85 22.22
N GLN A 222 -10.51 28.68 22.84
CA GLN A 222 -10.02 28.50 24.21
C GLN A 222 -8.49 28.49 24.25
N ALA A 223 -7.88 27.82 23.27
CA ALA A 223 -6.43 27.76 23.14
C ALA A 223 -5.82 28.88 22.28
N GLN A 224 -6.64 29.80 21.76
CA GLN A 224 -6.27 30.89 20.84
C GLN A 224 -5.33 30.44 19.71
N LYS A 225 -5.59 29.26 19.12
CA LYS A 225 -4.70 28.66 18.11
C LYS A 225 -5.43 28.01 16.95
N MET A 226 -4.83 28.11 15.77
CA MET A 226 -5.25 27.34 14.61
C MET A 226 -4.84 25.88 14.75
N ARG A 227 -5.84 25.00 14.77
CA ARG A 227 -5.69 23.56 14.80
C ARG A 227 -5.93 22.96 13.43
N VAL A 228 -5.30 21.81 13.18
CA VAL A 228 -5.41 21.09 11.91
C VAL A 228 -5.38 19.59 12.13
N VAL A 229 -6.23 18.85 11.42
CA VAL A 229 -6.35 17.39 11.53
C VAL A 229 -5.07 16.65 11.13
N SER A 230 -4.23 17.25 10.28
CA SER A 230 -2.92 16.69 9.93
C SER A 230 -1.94 16.66 11.12
N ARG A 231 -2.19 17.41 12.21
CA ARG A 231 -1.38 17.37 13.43
C ARG A 231 -1.92 16.30 14.37
N PRO A 232 -1.11 15.29 14.74
CA PRO A 232 -1.54 14.20 15.62
C PRO A 232 -2.18 14.68 16.93
N ASP A 233 -1.58 15.68 17.60
CA ASP A 233 -2.07 16.15 18.90
C ASP A 233 -3.43 16.86 18.83
N ASP A 234 -3.66 17.63 17.77
CA ASP A 234 -4.95 18.29 17.54
C ASP A 234 -6.04 17.27 17.24
N LEU A 235 -5.70 16.23 16.47
CA LEU A 235 -6.63 15.17 16.12
C LEU A 235 -6.94 14.25 17.30
N ARG A 236 -5.97 13.97 18.18
CA ARG A 236 -6.17 13.16 19.38
C ARG A 236 -7.21 13.77 20.30
N ILE A 237 -7.21 15.09 20.45
CA ILE A 237 -8.24 15.81 21.23
C ILE A 237 -9.64 15.64 20.62
N LEU A 238 -9.76 15.63 19.29
CA LEU A 238 -11.04 15.36 18.63
C LEU A 238 -11.49 13.91 18.83
N GLU A 239 -10.56 12.96 18.73
CA GLU A 239 -10.84 11.55 18.94
C GLU A 239 -11.26 11.24 20.38
N GLU A 240 -10.53 11.76 21.38
CA GLU A 240 -10.87 11.60 22.80
C GLU A 240 -12.27 12.15 23.11
N ARG A 241 -12.62 13.29 22.50
CA ARG A 241 -13.97 13.85 22.61
C ARG A 241 -15.02 12.92 22.01
N ALA A 242 -14.81 12.43 20.80
CA ALA A 242 -15.75 11.50 20.15
C ALA A 242 -15.89 10.19 20.96
N ALA A 243 -14.77 9.65 21.46
CA ALA A 243 -14.73 8.45 22.27
C ALA A 243 -15.39 8.62 23.65
N SER A 244 -15.37 9.82 24.24
CA SER A 244 -16.01 10.09 25.54
C SER A 244 -17.54 10.03 25.52
N ARG A 245 -18.15 10.19 24.34
CA ARG A 245 -19.60 10.25 24.14
C ARG A 245 -20.15 9.07 23.32
N GLY A 246 -19.26 8.40 22.60
CA GLY A 246 -19.57 7.37 21.63
C GLY A 246 -19.02 6.01 22.00
N THR A 247 -19.53 4.95 21.37
CA THR A 247 -18.97 3.60 21.51
C THR A 247 -18.01 3.32 20.35
N PRO A 248 -16.74 2.97 20.61
CA PRO A 248 -15.78 2.70 19.55
C PRO A 248 -16.14 1.45 18.75
N LEU A 249 -16.39 1.62 17.44
CA LEU A 249 -16.73 0.55 16.51
C LEU A 249 -15.61 -0.48 16.38
N LEU A 250 -14.35 -0.04 16.40
CA LEU A 250 -13.18 -0.88 16.12
C LEU A 250 -12.57 -1.48 17.38
N ALA A 251 -13.26 -1.45 18.53
CA ALA A 251 -12.77 -2.02 19.78
C ALA A 251 -12.29 -3.48 19.61
N GLY A 252 -11.04 -3.76 19.98
CA GLY A 252 -10.44 -5.09 19.80
C GLY A 252 -10.04 -5.44 18.35
N GLY A 253 -10.26 -4.53 17.40
CA GLY A 253 -9.96 -4.68 15.98
C GLY A 253 -8.66 -4.01 15.53
N SER A 254 -8.58 -3.76 14.22
CA SER A 254 -7.44 -3.13 13.56
C SER A 254 -7.90 -1.94 12.70
N CYS A 255 -7.20 -0.82 12.81
CA CYS A 255 -7.39 0.38 12.00
C CYS A 255 -6.12 0.67 11.20
N ILE A 256 -6.27 0.90 9.89
CA ILE A 256 -5.16 1.09 8.95
C ILE A 256 -5.37 2.37 8.13
N ASN A 257 -4.32 3.19 8.02
CA ASN A 257 -4.25 4.37 7.15
C ASN A 257 -5.41 5.36 7.35
N SER A 258 -5.72 5.73 8.59
CA SER A 258 -6.90 6.56 8.95
C SER A 258 -6.51 7.80 9.75
N PHE A 259 -7.42 8.77 9.88
CA PHE A 259 -7.23 9.86 10.83
C PHE A 259 -7.45 9.36 12.26
N MET A 260 -8.60 8.74 12.52
CA MET A 260 -8.98 8.26 13.84
C MET A 260 -8.84 6.73 13.95
N SER A 261 -8.57 6.25 15.16
CA SER A 261 -8.39 4.83 15.46
C SER A 261 -9.68 4.05 15.62
N GLY A 262 -10.80 4.71 15.94
CA GLY A 262 -12.07 4.04 16.26
C GLY A 262 -11.99 3.12 17.49
N GLY A 263 -11.05 3.36 18.40
CA GLY A 263 -10.75 2.49 19.54
C GLY A 263 -10.05 1.18 19.17
N ALA A 264 -9.45 1.09 17.98
CA ALA A 264 -8.77 -0.11 17.53
C ALA A 264 -7.62 -0.53 18.44
N ALA A 265 -7.53 -1.84 18.70
CA ALA A 265 -6.45 -2.43 19.47
C ALA A 265 -5.10 -2.36 18.73
N LYS A 266 -5.13 -2.24 17.41
CA LYS A 266 -3.98 -2.10 16.53
C LYS A 266 -4.23 -0.95 15.57
N ARG A 267 -3.28 -0.01 15.49
CA ARG A 267 -3.43 1.26 14.75
C ARG A 267 -2.20 1.49 13.88
N LEU A 268 -2.31 1.18 12.59
CA LEU A 268 -1.21 1.30 11.63
C LEU A 268 -1.44 2.52 10.75
N MET A 269 -0.49 3.44 10.71
CA MET A 269 -0.62 4.70 9.95
C MET A 269 -1.89 5.48 10.34
N THR A 270 -2.27 5.43 11.62
CA THR A 270 -3.39 6.21 12.17
C THR A 270 -2.87 7.53 12.72
N VAL A 271 -3.32 8.67 12.19
CA VAL A 271 -2.74 9.99 12.50
C VAL A 271 -2.84 10.33 13.99
N SER A 272 -3.98 10.07 14.63
CA SER A 272 -4.18 10.36 16.07
C SER A 272 -3.28 9.55 17.01
N ALA A 273 -2.86 8.36 16.57
CA ALA A 273 -1.98 7.46 17.31
C ALA A 273 -0.49 7.79 17.13
N VAL A 274 -0.14 8.68 16.19
CA VAL A 274 1.25 9.11 15.99
C VAL A 274 1.69 9.97 17.18
N GLY A 275 2.91 9.72 17.67
CA GLY A 275 3.48 10.48 18.79
C GLY A 275 2.99 10.05 20.17
N GLU A 276 2.10 9.05 20.26
CA GLU A 276 1.82 8.41 21.55
C GLU A 276 3.09 7.77 22.13
N ASP A 277 3.19 7.84 23.44
CA ASP A 277 4.33 7.35 24.20
C ASP A 277 4.68 5.91 23.81
N THR A 278 5.97 5.64 23.59
CA THR A 278 6.45 4.37 23.02
C THR A 278 6.12 3.16 23.90
N SER A 279 5.85 3.39 25.19
CA SER A 279 5.30 2.44 26.15
C SER A 279 3.94 1.86 25.70
N LYS A 280 3.13 2.65 24.97
CA LYS A 280 1.81 2.29 24.41
C LYS A 280 1.86 1.80 22.98
N ARG A 281 2.95 2.03 22.23
CA ARG A 281 3.18 1.39 20.92
C ARG A 281 3.26 -0.12 21.14
N ARG A 282 2.17 -0.79 20.81
CA ARG A 282 2.09 -2.25 20.99
C ARG A 282 3.13 -2.88 20.07
N LYS A 283 4.00 -3.73 20.63
CA LYS A 283 5.05 -4.48 19.90
C LYS A 283 4.56 -5.10 18.58
N GLY A 284 3.26 -5.41 18.47
CA GLY A 284 2.63 -5.90 17.24
C GLY A 284 2.56 -4.90 16.08
N GLU A 285 2.34 -3.61 16.34
CA GLU A 285 2.30 -2.58 15.28
C GLU A 285 3.69 -2.41 14.63
N GLN A 286 4.72 -2.34 15.46
CA GLN A 286 6.11 -2.32 14.99
C GLN A 286 6.47 -3.62 14.27
N ALA A 287 6.08 -4.78 14.80
CA ALA A 287 6.32 -6.06 14.13
C ALA A 287 5.70 -6.09 12.73
N ASP A 288 4.49 -5.55 12.55
CA ASP A 288 3.80 -5.53 11.25
C ASP A 288 4.41 -4.55 10.26
N PHE A 289 4.89 -3.42 10.76
CA PHE A 289 5.70 -2.51 9.97
C PHE A 289 6.95 -3.22 9.48
N ASN A 290 7.68 -3.89 10.38
CA ASN A 290 8.90 -4.61 10.07
C ASN A 290 8.65 -5.76 9.07
N LEU A 291 7.56 -6.51 9.24
CA LEU A 291 7.20 -7.64 8.36
C LEU A 291 6.96 -7.21 6.91
N PHE A 292 6.49 -5.99 6.67
CA PHE A 292 6.36 -5.47 5.31
C PHE A 292 7.73 -5.27 4.66
N PHE A 293 8.67 -4.61 5.34
CA PHE A 293 10.03 -4.40 4.81
C PHE A 293 10.83 -5.69 4.71
N LEU A 294 10.55 -6.67 5.59
CA LEU A 294 11.12 -8.01 5.51
C LEU A 294 10.63 -8.78 4.28
N SER A 295 9.44 -8.48 3.75
CA SER A 295 8.90 -9.14 2.55
C SER A 295 9.53 -8.55 1.29
N PRO A 296 10.44 -9.28 0.60
CA PRO A 296 11.11 -8.78 -0.61
C PRO A 296 10.10 -8.40 -1.67
N TYR A 297 9.16 -9.29 -1.94
CA TYR A 297 8.17 -9.11 -2.97
C TYR A 297 7.21 -7.95 -2.67
N ALA A 298 6.66 -7.87 -1.45
CA ALA A 298 5.65 -6.85 -1.13
C ALA A 298 6.25 -5.44 -1.18
N TYR A 299 7.42 -5.26 -0.56
CA TYR A 299 8.14 -4.00 -0.57
C TYR A 299 8.50 -3.58 -2.00
N THR A 300 9.16 -4.47 -2.74
CA THR A 300 9.60 -4.21 -4.11
C THR A 300 8.44 -3.87 -5.05
N LYS A 301 7.35 -4.62 -4.95
CA LYS A 301 6.14 -4.35 -5.74
C LYS A 301 5.52 -3.00 -5.39
N ALA A 302 5.51 -2.61 -4.12
CA ALA A 302 5.04 -1.29 -3.72
C ALA A 302 5.90 -0.17 -4.32
N VAL A 303 7.23 -0.33 -4.35
CA VAL A 303 8.16 0.63 -4.98
C VAL A 303 7.91 0.73 -6.48
N LEU A 304 7.80 -0.39 -7.19
CA LEU A 304 7.54 -0.38 -8.63
C LEU A 304 6.17 0.18 -8.99
N ASP A 305 5.12 -0.20 -8.27
CA ASP A 305 3.78 0.37 -8.46
C ASP A 305 3.80 1.89 -8.22
N THR A 306 4.62 2.35 -7.28
CA THR A 306 4.81 3.79 -6.99
C THR A 306 5.58 4.50 -8.09
N ALA A 307 6.67 3.90 -8.59
CA ALA A 307 7.43 4.43 -9.72
C ALA A 307 6.56 4.50 -10.97
N TYR A 308 5.78 3.45 -11.25
CA TYR A 308 4.83 3.42 -12.36
C TYR A 308 3.78 4.53 -12.22
N ASP A 309 3.15 4.67 -11.04
CA ASP A 309 2.18 5.74 -10.79
C ASP A 309 2.80 7.13 -10.94
N PHE A 310 4.05 7.28 -10.53
CA PHE A 310 4.81 8.52 -10.64
C PHE A 310 5.07 8.90 -12.10
N PHE A 311 5.64 7.99 -12.89
CA PHE A 311 5.94 8.24 -14.30
C PHE A 311 4.66 8.39 -15.14
N ALA A 312 3.63 7.59 -14.87
CA ALA A 312 2.33 7.75 -15.50
C ALA A 312 1.69 9.10 -15.13
N GLY A 313 1.79 9.51 -13.87
CA GLY A 313 1.33 10.81 -13.40
C GLY A 313 2.09 11.97 -14.03
N LEU A 314 3.41 11.85 -14.18
CA LEU A 314 4.25 12.83 -14.86
C LEU A 314 3.87 12.95 -16.35
N PHE A 315 3.74 11.82 -17.04
CA PHE A 315 3.32 11.79 -18.43
C PHE A 315 1.94 12.44 -18.62
N LEU A 316 0.96 12.08 -17.78
CA LEU A 316 -0.39 12.66 -17.82
C LEU A 316 -0.40 14.15 -17.47
N ALA A 317 0.47 14.60 -16.55
CA ALA A 317 0.62 16.01 -16.23
C ALA A 317 1.25 16.83 -17.37
N VAL A 318 2.16 16.24 -18.16
CA VAL A 318 2.76 16.88 -19.34
C VAL A 318 1.75 16.91 -20.49
N VAL A 319 1.14 15.77 -20.83
CA VAL A 319 0.12 15.69 -21.88
C VAL A 319 -1.10 16.55 -21.54
N GLY A 320 -1.50 16.59 -20.27
CA GLY A 320 -2.62 17.39 -19.79
C GLY A 320 -2.41 18.91 -19.92
N GLN A 321 -1.17 19.39 -20.11
CA GLN A 321 -0.93 20.81 -20.43
C GLN A 321 -1.31 21.17 -21.87
N LEU A 322 -1.34 20.17 -22.76
CA LEU A 322 -1.78 20.32 -24.14
C LEU A 322 -3.31 20.31 -24.25
N ASP A 323 -3.99 19.73 -23.26
CA ASP A 323 -5.45 19.69 -23.19
C ASP A 323 -6.02 21.06 -22.76
N ARG A 324 -6.64 21.76 -23.72
CA ARG A 324 -7.27 23.07 -23.48
C ARG A 324 -8.58 22.98 -22.69
N SER A 325 -9.16 21.78 -22.54
CA SER A 325 -10.43 21.59 -21.82
C SER A 325 -10.26 21.58 -20.29
N ARG A 326 -9.02 21.53 -19.79
CA ARG A 326 -8.72 21.48 -18.35
C ARG A 326 -8.03 22.76 -17.87
N PRO A 327 -8.33 23.22 -16.64
CA PRO A 327 -7.58 24.31 -16.04
C PRO A 327 -6.10 23.91 -15.91
N ARG A 328 -5.20 24.74 -16.43
CA ARG A 328 -3.75 24.53 -16.37
C ARG A 328 -3.26 24.70 -14.93
N LEU A 329 -3.25 23.60 -14.19
CA LEU A 329 -2.72 23.58 -12.84
C LEU A 329 -1.18 23.54 -12.88
N LYS A 330 -0.53 24.35 -12.03
CA LYS A 330 0.92 24.27 -11.83
C LYS A 330 1.27 22.88 -11.28
N TRP A 331 1.78 22.02 -12.16
CA TRP A 331 2.34 20.74 -11.78
C TRP A 331 3.61 20.96 -10.95
N SER A 332 3.89 20.03 -10.03
CA SER A 332 5.09 20.06 -9.20
C SER A 332 5.59 18.64 -9.05
N PHE A 333 6.84 18.41 -9.43
CA PHE A 333 7.51 17.12 -9.29
C PHE A 333 7.34 16.55 -7.88
N LYS A 334 7.58 17.40 -6.85
CA LYS A 334 7.41 17.04 -5.44
C LYS A 334 5.99 16.58 -5.12
N ARG A 335 4.97 17.25 -5.66
CA ARG A 335 3.56 16.88 -5.42
C ARG A 335 3.18 15.57 -6.12
N ILE A 336 3.66 15.35 -7.35
CA ILE A 336 3.43 14.07 -8.05
C ILE A 336 4.08 12.94 -7.27
N ALA A 337 5.31 13.13 -6.78
CA ALA A 337 5.99 12.14 -5.93
C ALA A 337 5.20 11.85 -4.65
N GLN A 338 4.76 12.88 -3.92
CA GLN A 338 3.93 12.71 -2.71
C GLN A 338 2.61 11.97 -3.02
N ARG A 339 1.93 12.34 -4.10
CA ARG A 339 0.70 11.69 -4.58
C ARG A 339 0.94 10.22 -4.88
N SER A 340 2.01 9.88 -5.59
CA SER A 340 2.30 8.49 -5.95
C SER A 340 2.62 7.63 -4.74
N VAL A 341 3.30 8.18 -3.74
CA VAL A 341 3.50 7.50 -2.45
C VAL A 341 2.16 7.28 -1.75
N ALA A 342 1.34 8.32 -1.61
CA ALA A 342 0.04 8.23 -0.94
C ALA A 342 -0.93 7.28 -1.67
N ASN A 343 -0.91 7.27 -3.00
CA ASN A 343 -1.80 6.47 -3.81
C ASN A 343 -1.33 5.01 -3.98
N ALA A 344 -0.07 4.78 -4.32
CA ALA A 344 0.41 3.45 -4.73
C ALA A 344 1.17 2.73 -3.61
N PHE A 345 2.08 3.42 -2.91
CA PHE A 345 2.86 2.81 -1.84
C PHE A 345 1.95 2.46 -0.65
N LEU A 346 1.22 3.45 -0.13
CA LEU A 346 0.32 3.24 1.01
C LEU A 346 -0.79 2.25 0.67
N ARG A 347 -1.34 2.26 -0.55
CA ARG A 347 -2.33 1.24 -0.97
C ARG A 347 -1.76 -0.17 -0.86
N ASN A 348 -0.56 -0.42 -1.39
CA ASN A 348 0.06 -1.74 -1.31
C ASN A 348 0.38 -2.14 0.13
N LEU A 349 0.83 -1.19 0.94
CA LEU A 349 1.09 -1.37 2.37
C LEU A 349 -0.19 -1.73 3.14
N SER A 350 -1.29 -1.00 2.91
CA SER A 350 -2.61 -1.29 3.48
C SER A 350 -3.10 -2.67 3.08
N PHE A 351 -3.04 -3.05 1.79
CA PHE A 351 -3.42 -4.40 1.36
C PHE A 351 -2.56 -5.51 2.01
N PHE A 352 -1.28 -5.25 2.26
CA PHE A 352 -0.41 -6.21 2.96
C PHE A 352 -0.88 -6.41 4.41
N TRP A 353 -1.09 -5.32 5.15
CA TRP A 353 -1.54 -5.40 6.54
C TRP A 353 -2.96 -5.94 6.70
N LEU A 354 -3.87 -5.60 5.78
CA LEU A 354 -5.20 -6.20 5.70
C LEU A 354 -5.12 -7.73 5.59
N LYS A 355 -4.31 -8.24 4.64
CA LYS A 355 -4.09 -9.69 4.48
C LYS A 355 -3.53 -10.31 5.76
N GLN A 356 -2.62 -9.63 6.44
CA GLN A 356 -2.01 -10.13 7.67
C GLN A 356 -3.01 -10.20 8.83
N ASP A 357 -3.88 -9.20 8.98
CA ASP A 357 -4.92 -9.18 10.01
C ASP A 357 -6.04 -10.19 9.73
N MET A 358 -6.37 -10.42 8.46
CA MET A 358 -7.30 -11.49 8.06
C MET A 358 -6.74 -12.89 8.39
N VAL A 359 -5.44 -13.11 8.15
CA VAL A 359 -4.75 -14.36 8.53
C VAL A 359 -4.78 -14.60 10.03
N ARG A 360 -4.78 -13.54 10.83
CA ARG A 360 -4.89 -13.62 12.30
C ARG A 360 -6.31 -13.87 12.77
N GLY A 361 -7.31 -13.58 11.93
CA GLY A 361 -8.72 -13.62 12.31
C GLY A 361 -9.10 -12.45 13.23
N VAL A 362 -8.55 -11.25 12.97
CA VAL A 362 -8.98 -10.02 13.68
C VAL A 362 -10.47 -9.79 13.41
N PRO A 363 -11.31 -9.53 14.44
CA PRO A 363 -12.76 -9.56 14.31
C PRO A 363 -13.30 -8.44 13.41
N ILE A 364 -12.73 -7.23 13.54
CA ILE A 364 -13.10 -6.07 12.75
C ILE A 364 -11.83 -5.38 12.26
N ILE A 365 -11.79 -5.10 10.95
CA ILE A 365 -10.65 -4.49 10.29
C ILE A 365 -11.17 -3.33 9.45
N TYR A 366 -10.60 -2.16 9.65
CA TYR A 366 -10.92 -0.95 8.88
C TYR A 366 -9.67 -0.40 8.20
N SER A 367 -9.80 -0.02 6.93
CA SER A 367 -8.74 0.66 6.19
C SER A 367 -9.30 1.77 5.30
N ASN A 368 -8.67 2.95 5.33
CA ASN A 368 -8.98 4.03 4.40
C ASN A 368 -7.98 4.10 3.24
N PHE A 369 -8.48 4.36 2.04
CA PHE A 369 -7.72 4.48 0.80
C PHE A 369 -7.90 5.89 0.22
N VAL A 370 -6.95 6.76 0.53
CA VAL A 370 -6.91 8.19 0.14
C VAL A 370 -6.56 8.43 -1.33
N GLY A 371 -6.09 7.40 -2.03
CA GLY A 371 -5.49 7.54 -3.35
C GLY A 371 -6.44 8.02 -4.45
N TYR A 372 -7.75 7.86 -4.32
CA TYR A 372 -8.71 8.46 -5.26
C TYR A 372 -8.88 9.94 -4.97
N ASP A 373 -9.20 10.28 -3.72
CA ASP A 373 -9.40 11.65 -3.25
C ASP A 373 -8.21 12.57 -3.56
N ASP A 374 -6.99 12.12 -3.23
CA ASP A 374 -5.74 12.82 -3.50
C ASP A 374 -5.55 13.14 -4.99
N VAL A 375 -5.85 12.17 -5.87
CA VAL A 375 -5.69 12.36 -7.32
C VAL A 375 -6.81 13.26 -7.85
N ALA A 376 -8.04 13.01 -7.44
CA ALA A 376 -9.23 13.74 -7.86
C ALA A 376 -9.20 15.21 -7.43
N HIS A 377 -8.60 15.55 -6.28
CA HIS A 377 -8.39 16.93 -5.84
C HIS A 377 -7.53 17.75 -6.80
N TYR A 378 -6.62 17.10 -7.53
CA TYR A 378 -5.76 17.79 -8.50
C TYR A 378 -6.27 17.67 -9.93
N SER A 379 -6.65 16.47 -10.38
CA SER A 379 -7.02 16.29 -11.78
C SER A 379 -8.52 16.45 -12.02
N GLY A 380 -9.36 16.29 -11.01
CA GLY A 380 -10.81 16.21 -11.10
C GLY A 380 -11.31 14.76 -11.00
N PRO A 381 -12.51 14.53 -10.42
CA PRO A 381 -12.99 13.19 -10.04
C PRO A 381 -13.28 12.24 -11.21
N GLU A 382 -13.58 12.77 -12.39
CA GLU A 382 -13.95 11.98 -13.58
C GLU A 382 -12.77 11.72 -14.54
N THR A 383 -11.61 12.26 -14.21
CA THR A 383 -10.43 12.18 -15.08
C THR A 383 -9.84 10.79 -15.17
N ARG A 384 -9.08 10.52 -16.24
CA ARG A 384 -8.45 9.22 -16.47
C ARG A 384 -7.53 8.84 -15.32
N GLU A 385 -6.84 9.82 -14.75
CA GLU A 385 -5.94 9.74 -13.60
C GLU A 385 -6.68 9.22 -12.35
N ALA A 386 -7.79 9.86 -11.98
CA ALA A 386 -8.60 9.46 -10.83
C ALA A 386 -9.21 8.06 -11.04
N GLN A 387 -9.69 7.79 -12.24
CA GLN A 387 -10.26 6.49 -12.62
C GLN A 387 -9.21 5.36 -12.66
N GLN A 388 -7.94 5.66 -12.96
CA GLN A 388 -6.84 4.70 -12.85
C GLN A 388 -6.58 4.29 -11.39
N SER A 389 -6.70 5.24 -10.46
CA SER A 389 -6.60 4.97 -9.02
C SER A 389 -7.67 3.97 -8.56
N LEU A 390 -8.93 4.20 -8.96
CA LEU A 390 -10.04 3.27 -8.70
C LEU A 390 -9.80 1.88 -9.30
N ALA A 391 -9.35 1.81 -10.55
CA ALA A 391 -9.04 0.54 -11.20
C ALA A 391 -7.90 -0.21 -10.50
N ALA A 392 -6.88 0.50 -10.00
CA ALA A 392 -5.78 -0.09 -9.25
C ALA A 392 -6.23 -0.63 -7.88
N PHE A 393 -7.14 0.06 -7.21
CA PHE A 393 -7.81 -0.45 -6.00
C PHE A 393 -8.64 -1.71 -6.31
N ASP A 394 -9.50 -1.67 -7.35
CA ASP A 394 -10.38 -2.79 -7.70
C ASP A 394 -9.61 -4.09 -8.04
N ARG A 395 -8.47 -3.97 -8.74
CA ARG A 395 -7.60 -5.13 -9.04
C ARG A 395 -7.14 -5.84 -7.77
N ARG A 396 -6.80 -5.09 -6.72
CA ARG A 396 -6.35 -5.64 -5.43
C ARG A 396 -7.52 -6.16 -4.60
N LEU A 397 -8.68 -5.50 -4.68
CA LEU A 397 -9.91 -5.90 -3.99
C LEU A 397 -10.30 -7.34 -4.33
N ARG A 398 -10.15 -7.78 -5.58
CA ARG A 398 -10.45 -9.17 -6.01
C ARG A 398 -9.73 -10.23 -5.18
N GLN A 399 -8.46 -10.00 -4.88
CA GLN A 399 -7.67 -10.94 -4.10
C GLN A 399 -8.12 -10.94 -2.63
N LEU A 400 -8.46 -9.75 -2.12
CA LEU A 400 -8.89 -9.56 -0.75
C LEU A 400 -10.24 -10.23 -0.50
N THR A 401 -11.22 -10.06 -1.39
CA THR A 401 -12.54 -10.69 -1.28
C THR A 401 -12.48 -12.22 -1.37
N ARG A 402 -11.62 -12.78 -2.24
CA ARG A 402 -11.36 -14.23 -2.26
C ARG A 402 -10.80 -14.74 -0.93
N ARG A 403 -9.85 -14.01 -0.34
CA ARG A 403 -9.27 -14.35 0.97
C ARG A 403 -10.26 -14.19 2.12
N ALA A 404 -11.14 -13.19 2.04
CA ALA A 404 -12.21 -12.94 3.02
C ALA A 404 -13.17 -14.13 3.13
N GLN A 405 -13.46 -14.79 2.00
CA GLN A 405 -14.40 -15.90 1.95
C GLN A 405 -13.77 -17.27 2.28
N ARG A 406 -12.54 -17.53 1.82
CA ARG A 406 -11.94 -18.89 1.85
C ARG A 406 -10.51 -18.97 2.36
N GLY A 407 -9.82 -17.84 2.53
CA GLY A 407 -8.37 -17.80 2.79
C GLY A 407 -7.99 -17.39 4.21
N SER A 408 -8.96 -17.30 5.12
CA SER A 408 -8.78 -16.77 6.48
C SER A 408 -9.39 -17.72 7.51
N PRO A 409 -8.93 -17.72 8.77
CA PRO A 409 -9.50 -18.59 9.81
C PRO A 409 -10.98 -18.31 10.12
N ILE A 410 -11.45 -17.10 9.81
CA ILE A 410 -12.83 -16.66 9.97
C ILE A 410 -13.33 -16.10 8.63
N ARG A 411 -14.63 -16.18 8.37
CA ARG A 411 -15.21 -15.57 7.17
C ARG A 411 -15.46 -14.08 7.40
N TYR A 412 -15.03 -13.24 6.47
CA TYR A 412 -15.25 -11.80 6.55
C TYR A 412 -16.41 -11.35 5.67
N GLU A 413 -17.29 -10.53 6.24
CA GLU A 413 -18.20 -9.68 5.48
C GLU A 413 -17.45 -8.44 5.04
N VAL A 414 -17.60 -8.05 3.77
CA VAL A 414 -16.86 -6.93 3.18
C VAL A 414 -17.81 -5.77 2.99
N VAL A 415 -17.51 -4.64 3.63
CA VAL A 415 -18.22 -3.37 3.46
C VAL A 415 -17.29 -2.43 2.73
N LEU A 416 -17.75 -1.94 1.57
CA LEU A 416 -17.11 -0.83 0.87
C LEU A 416 -17.91 0.42 1.19
N LEU A 417 -17.24 1.48 1.62
CA LEU A 417 -17.88 2.78 1.83
C LEU A 417 -17.05 3.91 1.27
N SER A 418 -17.70 5.05 1.14
CA SER A 418 -17.06 6.34 0.90
C SER A 418 -17.55 7.29 1.98
N ASP A 419 -16.64 8.12 2.50
CA ASP A 419 -16.94 9.09 3.54
C ASP A 419 -17.65 10.33 3.00
N HIS A 420 -17.23 10.83 1.83
CA HIS A 420 -17.89 11.93 1.15
C HIS A 420 -17.72 11.83 -0.37
N GLY A 421 -18.40 12.73 -1.10
CA GLY A 421 -18.21 12.88 -2.53
C GLY A 421 -17.15 13.94 -2.87
N GLN A 422 -16.92 14.10 -4.17
CA GLN A 422 -16.18 15.22 -4.73
C GLN A 422 -16.97 15.88 -5.86
N THR A 423 -16.90 17.20 -5.91
CA THR A 423 -17.49 18.02 -6.97
C THR A 423 -16.38 18.70 -7.76
N PRO A 424 -16.39 18.66 -9.11
CA PRO A 424 -15.46 19.42 -9.92
C PRO A 424 -15.47 20.90 -9.54
N SER A 425 -14.30 21.46 -9.28
CA SER A 425 -14.16 22.87 -8.89
C SER A 425 -12.90 23.46 -9.50
N VAL A 426 -12.94 24.76 -9.79
CA VAL A 426 -11.80 25.51 -10.31
C VAL A 426 -11.30 26.45 -9.22
N PRO A 427 -10.00 26.43 -8.86
CA PRO A 427 -9.44 27.34 -7.88
C PRO A 427 -9.70 28.81 -8.22
N PHE A 428 -10.06 29.61 -7.22
CA PHE A 428 -10.40 31.03 -7.39
C PHE A 428 -9.33 31.79 -8.19
N ARG A 429 -8.04 31.64 -7.82
CA ARG A 429 -6.86 32.24 -8.49
C ARG A 429 -6.66 31.90 -9.97
N ILE A 430 -7.39 30.90 -10.49
CA ILE A 430 -7.32 30.49 -11.90
C ILE A 430 -8.48 31.12 -12.67
N ARG A 431 -9.62 31.33 -12.00
CA ARG A 431 -10.84 31.87 -12.59
C ARG A 431 -10.88 33.40 -12.54
N TYR A 432 -10.30 33.98 -11.49
CA TYR A 432 -10.17 35.42 -11.22
C TYR A 432 -8.70 35.71 -10.94
#